data_AF-A0A7W1PNX0-F1
#
_entry.id   AF-A0A7W1PNX0-F1
#
_cell.length_a   1.000
_cell.length_b   1.000
_cell.length_c   1.000
_cell.angle_alpha   90.00
_cell.angle_beta   90.00
_cell.angle_gamma   90.00
#
_symmetry.space_group_name_H-M   'P 1'
#
loop_
_entity.id
_entity.type
_entity.pdbx_description
1 polymer ?
#
loop_
_entity_poly.entity_id
_entity_poly.type
_entity_poly.pdbx_seq_one_letter_code
_entity_poly.pdbx_strand_id
1 'polypeptide(L)'
;MAADRRAAGGVAGHRLSSPAVLPSLTSEERNEPNAHRFPMGDSTRLGLIAFLTQHESYHVGQAAFLRRQIGKPAMGYTRGSRSEDRAGAG
;
A
#
# COMPACT_ATOMS: atom_id res chain seq x y z
N MET A 1 7.27 -28.24 5.44
CA MET A 1 8.00 -27.39 4.48
C MET A 1 7.26 -26.05 4.38
N ALA A 2 7.49 -25.16 5.35
CA ALA A 2 6.84 -23.85 5.43
C ALA A 2 7.80 -22.81 4.87
N ALA A 3 7.60 -22.40 3.62
CA ALA A 3 8.37 -21.32 3.02
C ALA A 3 8.08 -20.01 3.76
N ASP A 4 9.16 -19.31 4.12
CA ASP A 4 9.17 -18.02 4.79
C ASP A 4 8.43 -16.96 3.96
N ARG A 5 7.17 -16.70 4.32
CA ARG A 5 6.30 -15.69 3.69
C ARG A 5 6.63 -14.25 4.13
N ARG A 6 7.57 -14.03 5.06
CA ARG A 6 7.89 -12.67 5.54
C ARG A 6 8.65 -11.83 4.51
N ALA A 7 9.44 -12.44 3.63
CA ALA A 7 10.30 -11.71 2.70
C ALA A 7 9.55 -11.06 1.52
N ALA A 8 8.40 -11.61 1.10
CA ALA A 8 7.71 -11.16 -0.11
C ALA A 8 6.95 -9.81 0.07
N GLY A 9 6.50 -9.49 1.29
CA GLY A 9 5.72 -8.26 1.55
C GLY A 9 6.56 -7.00 1.69
N GLY A 10 7.82 -7.11 2.14
CA GLY A 10 8.67 -5.96 2.47
C GLY A 10 9.17 -5.18 1.25
N VAL A 11 9.43 -5.87 0.13
CA VAL A 11 10.09 -5.26 -1.03
C VAL A 11 9.08 -4.54 -1.95
N ALA A 12 7.85 -5.06 -2.06
CA ALA A 12 6.80 -4.47 -2.90
C ALA A 12 6.12 -3.25 -2.23
N GLY A 13 5.85 -3.31 -0.92
CA GLY A 13 5.19 -2.23 -0.19
C GLY A 13 6.05 -0.96 -0.06
N HIS A 14 7.38 -1.10 0.02
CA HIS A 14 8.28 0.04 0.22
C HIS A 14 8.37 0.97 -1.00
N ARG A 15 8.22 0.44 -2.23
CA ARG A 15 8.35 1.24 -3.46
C ARG A 15 7.13 2.12 -3.74
N LEU A 16 5.92 1.65 -3.43
CA LEU A 16 4.67 2.41 -3.63
C LEU A 16 4.35 3.35 -2.45
N SER A 17 4.81 3.01 -1.24
CA SER A 17 4.67 3.86 -0.05
C SER A 17 5.65 5.03 -0.01
N SER A 18 6.53 5.15 -1.01
CA SER A 18 7.37 6.33 -1.14
C SER A 18 6.45 7.53 -1.42
N PRO A 19 6.44 8.57 -0.55
CA PRO A 19 5.63 9.77 -0.77
C PRO A 19 6.00 10.51 -2.06
N ALA A 20 7.04 10.09 -2.77
CA ALA A 20 7.48 10.69 -4.03
C ALA A 20 6.71 10.17 -5.27
N VAL A 21 6.23 8.92 -5.28
CA VAL A 21 5.82 8.28 -6.55
C VAL A 21 4.43 8.69 -7.04
N LEU A 22 3.43 8.79 -6.14
CA LEU A 22 2.09 9.23 -6.55
C LEU A 22 2.05 10.72 -6.95
N PRO A 23 2.69 11.64 -6.20
CA PRO A 23 2.77 13.03 -6.62
C PRO A 23 3.58 13.25 -7.89
N SER A 24 4.56 12.38 -8.21
CA SER A 24 5.38 12.52 -9.43
C SER A 24 4.65 12.13 -10.71
N LEU A 25 3.52 11.42 -10.64
CA LEU A 25 2.73 11.10 -11.83
C LEU A 25 1.93 12.31 -12.30
N THR A 26 2.11 12.69 -13.57
CA THR A 26 1.30 13.69 -14.26
C THR A 26 -0.15 13.22 -14.44
N SER A 27 -1.05 14.16 -14.74
CA SER A 27 -2.45 13.84 -15.03
C SER A 27 -2.60 12.93 -16.25
N GLU A 28 -1.77 13.12 -17.28
CA GLU A 28 -1.79 12.27 -18.49
C GLU A 28 -1.38 10.84 -18.16
N GLU A 29 -0.25 10.66 -17.46
CA GLU A 29 0.24 9.34 -17.06
C GLU A 29 -0.76 8.57 -16.19
N ARG A 30 -1.55 9.27 -15.36
CA ARG A 30 -2.60 8.67 -14.51
C ARG A 30 -3.77 8.12 -15.34
N ASN A 31 -4.11 8.79 -16.43
CA ASN A 31 -5.23 8.44 -17.30
C ASN A 31 -4.84 7.43 -18.39
N GLU A 32 -3.55 7.17 -18.59
CA GLU A 32 -3.11 6.14 -19.52
C GLU A 32 -3.69 4.76 -19.15
N PRO A 33 -4.19 3.99 -20.13
CA PRO A 33 -4.58 2.61 -19.90
C PRO A 33 -3.42 1.81 -19.34
N ASN A 34 -3.70 1.02 -18.32
CA ASN A 34 -2.74 0.08 -17.77
C ASN A 34 -2.54 -1.12 -18.71
N ALA A 35 -1.31 -1.62 -18.79
CA ALA A 35 -0.95 -2.75 -19.66
C ALA A 35 -1.55 -4.09 -19.21
N HIS A 36 -1.97 -4.19 -17.95
CA HIS A 36 -2.53 -5.40 -17.37
C HIS A 36 -4.03 -5.27 -17.15
N ARG A 37 -4.76 -6.33 -17.48
CA ARG A 37 -6.19 -6.43 -17.25
C ARG A 37 -6.46 -6.86 -15.81
N PHE A 38 -7.15 -6.01 -15.07
CA PHE A 38 -7.61 -6.30 -13.71
C PHE A 38 -9.14 -6.46 -13.70
N PRO A 39 -9.72 -7.13 -12.69
CA PRO A 39 -11.15 -7.35 -12.57
C PRO A 39 -11.88 -6.08 -12.08
N MET A 40 -11.80 -5.02 -12.87
CA MET A 40 -12.26 -3.68 -12.52
C MET A 40 -12.66 -2.91 -13.78
N GLY A 41 -13.65 -2.01 -13.65
CA GLY A 41 -14.19 -1.25 -14.77
C GLY A 41 -13.30 -0.10 -15.24
N ASP A 42 -12.50 0.47 -14.34
CA ASP A 42 -11.51 1.50 -14.64
C ASP A 42 -10.18 0.84 -15.01
N SER A 43 -9.73 0.99 -16.25
CA SER A 43 -8.48 0.41 -16.74
C SER A 43 -7.31 1.39 -16.74
N THR A 44 -7.45 2.59 -16.16
CA THR A 44 -6.36 3.58 -16.09
C THR A 44 -5.29 3.16 -15.08
N ARG A 45 -4.09 3.78 -15.14
CA ARG A 45 -3.06 3.59 -14.11
C ARG A 45 -3.55 4.03 -12.73
N LEU A 46 -4.32 5.12 -12.65
CA LEU A 46 -4.93 5.55 -11.40
C LEU A 46 -5.94 4.53 -10.88
N GLY A 47 -6.77 3.97 -11.78
CA GLY A 47 -7.65 2.86 -11.46
C GLY A 47 -6.87 1.71 -10.82
N LEU A 48 -5.78 1.27 -11.45
CA LEU A 48 -4.94 0.20 -10.91
C LEU A 48 -4.42 0.52 -9.50
N ILE A 49 -3.87 1.72 -9.30
CA ILE A 49 -3.38 2.15 -7.99
C ILE A 49 -4.50 2.08 -6.95
N ALA A 50 -5.68 2.61 -7.26
CA ALA A 50 -6.84 2.57 -6.37
C ALA A 50 -7.26 1.13 -6.05
N PHE A 51 -7.28 0.25 -7.05
CA PHE A 51 -7.58 -1.17 -6.85
C PHE A 51 -6.57 -1.85 -5.93
N LEU A 52 -5.27 -1.65 -6.15
CA LEU A 52 -4.24 -2.27 -5.31
C LEU A 52 -4.31 -1.77 -3.87
N THR A 53 -4.53 -0.46 -3.66
CA THR A 53 -4.74 0.11 -2.33
C THR A 53 -5.95 -0.51 -1.64
N GLN A 54 -7.09 -0.55 -2.32
CA GLN A 54 -8.32 -1.13 -1.75
C GLN A 54 -8.16 -2.64 -1.46
N HIS A 55 -7.52 -3.36 -2.38
CA HIS A 55 -7.29 -4.80 -2.25
C HIS A 55 -6.37 -5.12 -1.06
N GLU A 56 -5.32 -4.33 -0.85
CA GLU A 56 -4.45 -4.49 0.32
C GLU A 56 -5.19 -4.18 1.62
N SER A 57 -5.94 -3.07 1.68
CA SER A 57 -6.78 -2.74 2.85
C SER A 57 -7.80 -3.83 3.19
N TYR A 58 -8.40 -4.46 2.18
CA TYR A 58 -9.32 -5.57 2.38
C TYR A 58 -8.65 -6.76 3.09
N HIS A 59 -7.45 -7.17 2.63
CA HIS A 59 -6.70 -8.27 3.25
C HIS A 59 -6.19 -7.90 4.65
N VAL A 60 -5.78 -6.65 4.90
CA VAL A 60 -5.46 -6.16 6.24
C VAL A 60 -6.66 -6.29 7.17
N GLY A 61 -7.86 -5.94 6.70
CA GLY A 61 -9.11 -6.11 7.43
C GLY A 61 -9.41 -7.57 7.77
N GLN A 62 -9.26 -8.49 6.80
CA GLN A 62 -9.42 -9.93 7.04
C GLN A 62 -8.42 -10.45 8.08
N ALA A 63 -7.15 -10.08 7.97
CA ALA A 63 -6.12 -10.48 8.92
C ALA A 63 -6.39 -9.91 10.32
N ALA A 64 -6.84 -8.65 10.40
CA ALA A 64 -7.23 -8.01 11.64
C ALA A 64 -8.40 -8.75 12.32
N PHE A 65 -9.41 -9.15 11.55
CA PHE A 65 -10.53 -9.93 12.04
C PHE A 65 -10.08 -11.29 12.60
N LEU A 66 -9.30 -12.06 11.85
CA LEU A 66 -8.77 -13.36 12.29
C LEU A 66 -7.91 -13.26 13.54
N ARG A 67 -7.07 -12.22 13.64
CA ARG A 67 -6.24 -11.98 14.83
C ARG A 67 -7.08 -11.78 16.09
N ARG A 68 -8.21 -11.06 15.98
CA ARG A 68 -9.13 -10.86 17.11
C ARG A 68 -9.75 -12.18 17.57
N GLN A 69 -10.07 -13.10 16.65
CA GLN A 69 -10.64 -14.40 17.01
C GLN A 69 -9.69 -15.28 17.85
N ILE A 70 -8.37 -15.04 17.76
CA ILE A 70 -7.35 -15.77 18.53
C ILE A 70 -6.76 -14.94 19.68
N GLY A 71 -7.47 -13.90 20.13
CA GLY A 71 -7.05 -13.06 21.25
C GLY A 71 -5.86 -12.14 20.98
N LYS A 72 -5.44 -11.97 19.71
CA LYS A 72 -4.37 -11.06 19.32
C LYS A 72 -4.92 -9.66 18.98
N PRO A 73 -4.13 -8.59 19.17
CA PRO A 73 -4.51 -7.26 18.71
C PRO A 73 -4.78 -7.25 17.20
N ALA A 74 -5.74 -6.44 16.77
CA ALA A 74 -6.05 -6.23 15.37
C ALA A 74 -4.84 -5.66 14.61
N MET A 75 -4.74 -5.98 13.31
CA MET A 75 -3.80 -5.31 12.41
C MET A 75 -4.35 -3.96 11.96
N GLY A 76 -3.46 -3.03 11.63
CA GLY A 76 -3.77 -1.72 11.10
C GLY A 76 -2.50 -1.03 10.62
N TYR A 77 -2.66 0.10 9.95
CA TYR A 77 -1.52 0.88 9.46
C TYR A 77 -0.86 1.65 10.59
N THR A 78 0.47 1.59 10.68
CA THR A 78 1.25 2.48 11.52
C THR A 78 1.52 3.77 10.74
N ARG A 79 1.06 4.91 11.25
CA ARG A 79 1.58 6.19 10.76
C ARG A 79 2.99 6.33 11.31
N GLY A 80 4.01 6.15 10.47
CA GLY A 80 5.39 6.40 10.87
C GLY A 80 5.50 7.82 11.44
N SER A 81 6.08 7.95 12.64
CA SER A 81 6.46 9.24 13.18
C SER A 81 7.43 9.88 12.20
N ARG A 82 7.04 10.98 11.55
CA ARG A 82 8.04 11.91 11.02
C ARG A 82 8.90 12.32 12.21
N SER A 83 10.14 11.86 12.26
CA SER A 83 11.15 12.53 13.06
C SER A 83 11.29 13.93 12.49
N GLU A 84 10.63 14.90 13.11
CA GLU A 84 10.92 16.31 12.92
C GLU A 84 12.30 16.59 13.50
N ASP A 85 13.33 16.27 12.73
CA ASP A 85 14.64 16.85 12.93
C ASP A 85 14.62 18.25 12.31
N ARG A 86 13.89 19.17 12.97
CA ARG A 86 14.15 20.61 12.84
C ARG A 86 15.32 20.94 13.76
N ALA A 87 16.48 20.43 13.41
CA ALA A 87 17.74 21.05 13.79
C ALA A 87 17.95 22.29 12.92
N GLY A 88 18.11 23.45 13.56
CA GLY A 88 18.69 24.64 12.92
C GLY A 88 17.71 25.77 12.59
N ALA A 89 17.42 26.60 13.58
CA ALA A 89 17.37 28.04 13.39
C ALA A 89 17.94 28.65 14.68
N GLY A 90 19.18 29.13 14.58
CA GLY A 90 19.81 29.97 15.60
C GLY A 90 19.26 31.38 15.62
#